data_AF-A0A970Z1N5-F1
#
_entry.id   AF-A0A970Z1N5-F1
#
_cell.length_a   1.000
_cell.length_b   1.000
_cell.length_c   1.000
_cell.angle_alpha   90.00
_cell.angle_beta   90.00
_cell.angle_gamma   90.00
#
_symmetry.space_group_name_H-M   'P 1'
#
loop_
_entity.id
_entity.type
_entity.pdbx_description
1 polymer ?
#
loop_
_entity_poly.entity_id
_entity_poly.type
_entity_poly.pdbx_seq_one_letter_code
_entity_poly.pdbx_strand_id
1 'polypeptide(L)'
;MKATELTKTTNLIKESYLAEFSKIPEMREYKDDIRLGKQREIMQGMRERAIERIEKNIKDIETEISQITDAINAVKYPELLSLTGKQYGATEIQTAKIFLSSKKTHEKILNEIADAMDLKRTDYLSALIEEILSNRIGTEQDATLKQAVLERISGYKKYNGLNELETERQALRKCLENAHLTRSYLTSLPLNGIKNFQDFSNTLNNM
;
A
#
# COMPACT_ATOMS: atom_id res chain seq x y z
N MET A 1 -13.16 -2.20 1.84
CA MET A 1 -13.23 -0.83 1.26
C MET A 1 -12.19 -0.74 0.16
N LYS A 2 -12.44 0.02 -0.91
CA LYS A 2 -11.43 0.15 -1.99
C LYS A 2 -10.35 1.16 -1.66
N ALA A 3 -9.16 1.02 -2.24
CA ALA A 3 -8.04 1.95 -2.10
C ALA A 3 -8.43 3.39 -2.42
N THR A 4 -9.32 3.59 -3.39
CA THR A 4 -9.86 4.90 -3.77
C THR A 4 -10.64 5.57 -2.64
N GLU A 5 -11.41 4.80 -1.86
CA GLU A 5 -12.19 5.30 -0.73
C GLU A 5 -11.27 5.69 0.44
N LEU A 6 -10.27 4.85 0.75
CA LEU A 6 -9.30 5.11 1.81
C LEU A 6 -8.38 6.29 1.49
N THR A 7 -8.01 6.44 0.22
CA THR A 7 -7.25 7.61 -0.27
C THR A 7 -8.08 8.89 -0.09
N LYS A 8 -9.38 8.85 -0.42
CA LYS A 8 -10.29 9.97 -0.21
C LYS A 8 -10.39 10.33 1.27
N THR A 9 -10.44 9.35 2.17
CA THR A 9 -10.43 9.59 3.63
C THR A 9 -9.16 10.30 4.08
N THR A 10 -7.97 9.90 3.61
CA THR A 10 -6.71 10.60 3.90
C THR A 10 -6.78 12.07 3.46
N ASN A 11 -7.26 12.33 2.24
CA ASN A 11 -7.37 13.70 1.71
C ASN A 11 -8.38 14.55 2.49
N LEU A 12 -9.52 13.98 2.89
CA LEU A 12 -10.50 14.69 3.73
C LEU A 12 -9.92 15.08 5.09
N ILE A 13 -9.01 14.27 5.66
CA ILE A 13 -8.33 14.63 6.91
C ILE A 13 -7.37 15.80 6.68
N LYS A 14 -6.61 15.81 5.58
CA LYS A 14 -5.74 16.94 5.19
C LYS A 14 -6.53 18.23 5.02
N GLU A 15 -7.62 18.19 4.25
CA GLU A 15 -8.50 19.34 4.01
C GLU A 15 -9.12 19.86 5.31
N SER A 16 -9.61 18.96 6.18
CA SER A 16 -10.15 19.33 7.50
C SER A 16 -9.11 20.03 8.36
N TYR A 17 -7.88 19.51 8.39
CA TYR A 17 -6.78 20.11 9.15
C TYR A 17 -6.46 21.52 8.65
N LEU A 18 -6.34 21.72 7.33
CA LEU A 18 -6.09 23.04 6.73
C LEU A 18 -7.22 24.04 7.02
N ALA A 19 -8.47 23.57 6.99
CA ALA A 19 -9.63 24.39 7.29
C ALA A 19 -9.74 24.78 8.77
N GLU A 20 -9.30 23.92 9.69
CA GLU A 20 -9.18 24.28 11.11
C GLU A 20 -8.00 25.25 11.32
N PHE A 21 -6.87 25.01 10.64
CA PHE A 21 -5.65 25.84 10.77
C PHE A 21 -5.89 27.30 10.36
N SER A 22 -6.63 27.53 9.29
CA SER A 22 -6.96 28.89 8.82
C SER A 22 -7.88 29.67 9.77
N LYS A 23 -8.46 29.03 10.79
CA LYS A 23 -9.37 29.64 11.76
C LYS A 23 -8.72 29.96 13.11
N ILE A 24 -7.41 29.74 13.26
CA ILE A 24 -6.71 30.06 14.51
C ILE A 24 -6.79 31.57 14.75
N PRO A 25 -7.35 32.03 15.88
CA PRO A 25 -7.54 33.46 16.14
C PRO A 25 -6.23 34.16 16.43
N GLU A 26 -6.13 35.42 16.02
CA GLU A 26 -4.93 36.24 16.22
C GLU A 26 -4.72 36.69 17.68
N MET A 27 -5.74 36.58 18.53
CA MET A 27 -5.67 36.78 19.99
C MET A 27 -4.98 38.11 20.40
N ARG A 28 -5.30 39.20 19.69
CA ARG A 28 -4.67 40.53 19.80
C ARG A 28 -4.84 41.18 21.18
N GLU A 29 -5.79 40.69 21.97
CA GLU A 29 -6.11 41.15 23.31
C GLU A 29 -5.09 40.72 24.38
N TYR A 30 -4.21 39.76 24.08
CA TYR A 30 -3.20 39.25 25.02
C TYR A 30 -1.80 39.81 24.76
N LYS A 31 -0.98 39.88 25.81
CA LYS A 31 0.47 40.08 25.68
C LYS A 31 1.08 38.96 24.83
N ASP A 32 2.15 39.27 24.10
CA ASP A 32 2.74 38.38 23.09
C ASP A 32 3.07 36.98 23.59
N ASP A 33 3.66 36.82 24.78
CA ASP A 33 4.01 35.49 25.31
C ASP A 33 2.77 34.63 25.59
N ILE A 34 1.70 35.24 26.11
CA ILE A 34 0.43 34.56 26.41
C ILE A 34 -0.30 34.23 25.10
N ARG A 35 -0.28 35.17 24.14
CA ARG A 35 -0.85 35.02 22.81
C ARG A 35 -0.23 33.85 22.05
N LEU A 36 1.10 33.78 22.01
CA LEU A 36 1.85 32.70 21.37
C LEU A 36 1.63 31.36 22.08
N GLY A 37 1.57 31.35 23.41
CA GLY A 37 1.27 30.14 24.19
C GLY A 37 -0.10 29.55 23.86
N LYS A 38 -1.14 30.38 23.84
CA LYS A 38 -2.51 29.93 23.52
C LYS A 38 -2.67 29.47 22.06
N GLN A 39 -2.05 30.16 21.11
CA GLN A 39 -2.05 29.73 19.71
C GLN A 39 -1.37 28.37 19.55
N ARG A 40 -0.25 28.15 20.25
CA ARG A 40 0.47 26.87 20.24
C ARG A 40 -0.39 25.73 20.77
N GLU A 41 -1.11 25.95 21.87
CA GLU A 41 -2.01 24.97 22.48
C GLU A 41 -3.14 24.55 21.53
N ILE A 42 -3.78 25.53 20.85
CA ILE A 42 -4.81 25.27 19.85
C ILE A 42 -4.25 24.45 18.68
N MET A 43 -3.10 24.88 18.13
CA MET A 43 -2.43 24.18 17.02
C MET A 43 -2.06 22.75 17.41
N GLN A 44 -1.58 22.54 18.63
CA GLN A 44 -1.21 21.23 19.14
C GLN A 44 -2.43 20.31 19.24
N GLY A 45 -3.52 20.76 19.85
CA GLY A 45 -4.74 19.95 19.98
C GLY A 45 -5.37 19.60 18.62
N MET A 46 -5.31 20.51 17.65
CA MET A 46 -5.75 20.25 16.27
C MET A 46 -4.89 19.19 15.57
N ARG A 47 -3.56 19.30 15.72
CA ARG A 47 -2.61 18.35 15.16
C ARG A 47 -2.81 16.95 15.74
N GLU A 48 -2.97 16.84 17.07
CA GLU A 48 -3.19 15.57 17.74
C GLU A 48 -4.45 14.86 17.22
N ARG A 49 -5.57 15.58 17.06
CA ARG A 49 -6.80 15.01 16.46
C ARG A 49 -6.62 14.55 15.02
N ALA A 50 -5.89 15.31 14.20
CA ALA A 50 -5.63 14.92 12.82
C ALA A 50 -4.75 13.68 12.73
N ILE A 51 -3.72 13.58 13.58
CA ILE A 51 -2.84 12.41 13.69
C ILE A 51 -3.67 11.18 14.11
N GLU A 52 -4.50 11.29 15.13
CA GLU A 52 -5.34 10.18 15.60
C GLU A 52 -6.27 9.64 14.49
N ARG A 53 -6.87 10.55 13.70
CA ARG A 53 -7.70 10.17 12.54
C ARG A 53 -6.90 9.47 11.46
N ILE A 54 -5.67 9.92 11.18
CA ILE A 54 -4.78 9.26 10.21
C ILE A 54 -4.36 7.89 10.72
N GLU A 55 -4.05 7.74 12.00
CA GLU A 55 -3.69 6.44 12.59
C GLU A 55 -4.83 5.43 12.51
N LYS A 56 -6.07 5.88 12.70
CA LYS A 56 -7.25 5.03 12.46
C LYS A 56 -7.33 4.61 10.98
N ASN A 57 -7.17 5.54 10.05
CA ASN A 57 -7.20 5.22 8.61
C ASN A 57 -6.05 4.27 8.21
N ILE A 58 -4.87 4.38 8.81
CA ILE A 58 -3.76 3.45 8.62
C ILE A 58 -4.17 2.03 9.01
N LYS A 59 -4.78 1.84 10.19
CA LYS A 59 -5.25 0.52 10.64
C LYS A 59 -6.31 -0.08 9.70
N ASP A 60 -7.20 0.76 9.19
CA ASP A 60 -8.21 0.34 8.22
C ASP A 60 -7.53 -0.13 6.90
N ILE A 61 -6.53 0.60 6.40
CA ILE A 61 -5.74 0.21 5.22
C ILE A 61 -4.98 -1.10 5.46
N GLU A 62 -4.32 -1.27 6.62
CA GLU A 62 -3.60 -2.49 6.97
C GLU A 62 -4.52 -3.71 7.01
N THR A 63 -5.73 -3.54 7.55
CA THR A 63 -6.75 -4.59 7.61
C THR A 63 -7.16 -5.02 6.20
N GLU A 64 -7.43 -4.08 5.30
CA GLU A 64 -7.79 -4.37 3.91
C GLU A 64 -6.63 -5.02 3.13
N ILE A 65 -5.37 -4.61 3.40
CA ILE A 65 -4.19 -5.28 2.85
C ILE A 65 -4.10 -6.74 3.31
N SER A 66 -4.43 -7.04 4.57
CA SER A 66 -4.47 -8.41 5.06
C SER A 66 -5.55 -9.21 4.35
N GLN A 67 -6.77 -8.68 4.27
CA GLN A 67 -7.90 -9.36 3.63
C GLN A 67 -7.64 -9.64 2.14
N ILE A 68 -7.06 -8.68 1.42
CA ILE A 68 -6.73 -8.90 0.00
C ILE A 68 -5.58 -9.89 -0.17
N THR A 69 -4.64 -9.93 0.78
CA THR A 69 -3.57 -10.94 0.79
C THR A 69 -4.15 -12.34 0.98
N ASP A 70 -5.12 -12.50 1.89
CA ASP A 70 -5.80 -13.77 2.09
C ASP A 70 -6.60 -14.19 0.85
N ALA A 71 -7.28 -13.25 0.19
CA ALA A 71 -7.98 -13.49 -1.07
C ALA A 71 -7.02 -13.88 -2.21
N ILE A 72 -5.86 -13.23 -2.32
CA ILE A 72 -4.81 -13.60 -3.27
C ILE A 72 -4.32 -15.02 -3.00
N ASN A 73 -4.09 -15.37 -1.73
CA ASN A 73 -3.64 -16.70 -1.35
C ASN A 73 -4.71 -17.77 -1.65
N ALA A 74 -5.99 -17.44 -1.52
CA ALA A 74 -7.09 -18.33 -1.89
C ALA A 74 -7.08 -18.69 -3.38
N VAL A 75 -6.77 -17.71 -4.23
CA VAL A 75 -6.66 -17.88 -5.68
C VAL A 75 -5.37 -18.63 -6.04
N LYS A 76 -4.25 -18.29 -5.38
CA LYS A 76 -2.95 -18.92 -5.61
C LYS A 76 -2.93 -20.39 -5.14
N TYR A 77 -3.54 -20.69 -4.00
CA TYR A 77 -3.44 -21.99 -3.35
C TYR A 77 -4.84 -22.56 -3.04
N PRO A 78 -5.67 -22.83 -4.06
CA PRO A 78 -7.08 -23.18 -3.88
C PRO A 78 -7.30 -24.51 -3.15
N GLU A 79 -6.33 -25.42 -3.20
CA GLU A 79 -6.42 -26.76 -2.60
C GLU A 79 -5.94 -26.80 -1.13
N LEU A 80 -5.37 -25.70 -0.62
CA LEU A 80 -4.71 -25.62 0.70
C LEU A 80 -5.46 -24.76 1.73
N LEU A 81 -6.63 -24.23 1.38
CA LEU A 81 -7.46 -23.44 2.29
C LEU A 81 -8.24 -24.28 3.33
N SER A 82 -8.25 -25.61 3.22
CA SER A 82 -9.12 -26.44 4.07
C SER A 82 -8.50 -26.94 5.38
N LEU A 83 -7.19 -26.80 5.63
CA LEU A 83 -6.58 -27.39 6.81
C LEU A 83 -5.53 -26.48 7.48
N THR A 84 -5.97 -25.85 8.57
CA THR A 84 -5.20 -25.53 9.79
C THR A 84 -3.67 -25.37 9.64
N GLY A 85 -3.21 -24.12 9.63
CA GLY A 85 -1.92 -23.76 10.24
C GLY A 85 -0.64 -24.26 9.57
N LYS A 86 -0.26 -23.61 8.47
CA LYS A 86 1.12 -23.33 8.00
C LYS A 86 2.10 -24.50 7.86
N GLN A 87 2.25 -24.96 6.60
CA GLN A 87 3.42 -24.67 5.75
C GLN A 87 2.94 -24.67 4.29
N TYR A 88 2.59 -23.50 3.77
CA TYR A 88 2.06 -23.36 2.41
C TYR A 88 3.16 -23.62 1.39
N GLY A 89 2.96 -24.61 0.52
CA GLY A 89 3.74 -24.80 -0.70
C GLY A 89 5.26 -24.72 -0.52
N ALA A 90 5.82 -25.10 0.63
CA ALA A 90 7.23 -24.83 0.94
C ALA A 90 8.16 -25.51 -0.09
N THR A 91 7.78 -26.71 -0.54
CA THR A 91 8.47 -27.45 -1.60
C THR A 91 8.34 -26.75 -2.95
N GLU A 92 7.15 -26.28 -3.29
CA GLU A 92 6.84 -25.56 -4.53
C GLU A 92 7.56 -24.21 -4.58
N ILE A 93 7.59 -23.49 -3.46
CA ILE A 93 8.34 -22.24 -3.24
C ILE A 93 9.83 -22.51 -3.40
N GLN A 94 10.36 -23.55 -2.75
CA GLN A 94 11.77 -23.92 -2.87
C GLN A 94 12.12 -24.27 -4.32
N THR A 95 11.24 -25.01 -5.00
CA THR A 95 11.43 -25.43 -6.39
C THR A 95 11.35 -24.24 -7.35
N ALA A 96 10.37 -23.34 -7.17
CA ALA A 96 10.24 -22.11 -7.93
C ALA A 96 11.46 -21.20 -7.73
N LYS A 97 11.94 -21.05 -6.48
CA LYS A 97 13.16 -20.30 -6.16
C LYS A 97 14.39 -20.91 -6.83
N ILE A 98 14.58 -22.22 -6.73
CA ILE A 98 15.69 -22.93 -7.39
C ILE A 98 15.64 -22.69 -8.89
N PHE A 99 14.47 -22.87 -9.51
CA PHE A 99 14.27 -22.64 -10.93
C PHE A 99 14.62 -21.20 -11.34
N LEU A 100 14.09 -20.20 -10.63
CA LEU A 100 14.24 -18.78 -10.95
C LEU A 100 15.61 -18.18 -10.56
N SER A 101 16.32 -18.79 -9.61
CA SER A 101 17.67 -18.37 -9.19
C SER A 101 18.75 -18.66 -10.25
N SER A 102 18.48 -19.61 -11.14
CA SER A 102 19.34 -19.86 -12.28
C SER A 102 19.15 -18.77 -13.35
N LYS A 103 20.21 -18.42 -14.12
CA LYS A 103 20.12 -17.42 -15.20
C LYS A 103 19.22 -17.90 -16.35
N LYS A 104 17.90 -17.76 -16.17
CA LYS A 104 16.87 -18.09 -17.16
C LYS A 104 16.50 -16.85 -17.98
N THR A 105 16.26 -17.05 -19.27
CA THR A 105 15.70 -16.01 -20.15
C THR A 105 14.22 -15.83 -19.88
N HIS A 106 13.64 -14.67 -20.25
CA HIS A 106 12.19 -14.42 -20.12
C HIS A 106 11.36 -15.52 -20.78
N GLU A 107 11.76 -15.95 -21.98
CA GLU A 107 11.09 -17.01 -22.73
C GLU A 107 11.05 -18.34 -21.95
N LYS A 108 12.16 -18.74 -21.31
CA LYS A 108 12.20 -19.97 -20.50
C LYS A 108 11.30 -19.89 -19.27
N ILE A 109 11.16 -18.70 -18.68
CA ILE A 109 10.25 -18.48 -17.55
C ILE A 109 8.80 -18.57 -18.02
N LEU A 110 8.46 -17.97 -19.15
CA LEU A 110 7.11 -18.02 -19.72
C LEU A 110 6.71 -19.43 -20.16
N ASN A 111 7.65 -20.21 -20.71
CA ASN A 111 7.41 -21.61 -21.06
C ASN A 111 7.18 -22.48 -19.82
N GLU A 112 7.97 -22.31 -18.76
CA GLU A 112 7.74 -23.03 -17.50
C GLU A 112 6.37 -22.73 -16.90
N ILE A 113 5.91 -21.48 -17.01
CA ILE A 113 4.56 -21.07 -16.60
C ILE A 113 3.51 -21.77 -17.46
N ALA A 114 3.69 -21.82 -18.78
CA ALA A 114 2.79 -22.53 -19.68
C ALA A 114 2.73 -24.03 -19.35
N ASP A 115 3.88 -24.68 -19.16
CA ASP A 115 3.96 -26.09 -18.77
C ASP A 115 3.27 -26.35 -17.43
N ALA A 116 3.47 -25.47 -16.43
CA ALA A 116 2.81 -25.59 -15.14
C ALA A 116 1.28 -25.41 -15.23
N MET A 117 0.80 -24.55 -16.15
CA MET A 117 -0.62 -24.38 -16.46
C MET A 117 -1.20 -25.63 -17.14
N ASP A 118 -0.54 -26.15 -18.17
CA ASP A 118 -0.98 -27.32 -18.93
C ASP A 118 -1.03 -28.58 -18.06
N LEU A 119 -0.01 -28.75 -17.20
CA LEU A 119 0.07 -29.84 -16.22
C LEU A 119 -0.79 -29.61 -14.97
N LYS A 120 -1.49 -28.46 -14.88
CA LYS A 120 -2.34 -28.07 -13.75
C LYS A 120 -1.61 -28.10 -12.39
N ARG A 121 -0.29 -27.83 -12.38
CA ARG A 121 0.53 -27.76 -11.16
C ARG A 121 0.32 -26.42 -10.44
N THR A 122 -0.88 -26.21 -9.91
CA THR A 122 -1.33 -24.88 -9.45
C THR A 122 -0.51 -24.33 -8.29
N ASP A 123 -0.08 -25.16 -7.35
CA ASP A 123 0.72 -24.68 -6.21
C ASP A 123 2.13 -24.23 -6.65
N TYR A 124 2.73 -24.96 -7.59
CA TYR A 124 4.00 -24.61 -8.21
C TYR A 124 3.91 -23.39 -9.11
N LEU A 125 2.86 -23.31 -9.94
CA LEU A 125 2.57 -22.16 -10.78
C LEU A 125 2.41 -20.89 -9.91
N SER A 126 1.70 -20.99 -8.79
CA SER A 126 1.54 -19.88 -7.84
C SER A 126 2.84 -19.46 -7.18
N ALA A 127 3.66 -20.43 -6.76
CA ALA A 127 4.99 -20.15 -6.22
C ALA A 127 5.89 -19.45 -7.24
N LEU A 128 5.87 -19.87 -8.52
CA LEU A 128 6.58 -19.21 -9.62
C LEU A 128 6.12 -17.77 -9.81
N ILE A 129 4.80 -17.54 -9.89
CA ILE A 129 4.22 -16.21 -10.07
C ILE A 129 4.58 -15.30 -8.90
N GLU A 130 4.44 -15.78 -7.66
CA GLU A 130 4.74 -15.00 -6.46
C GLU A 130 6.21 -14.57 -6.40
N GLU A 131 7.13 -15.48 -6.69
CA GLU A 131 8.57 -15.21 -6.71
C GLU A 131 8.93 -14.19 -7.82
N ILE A 132 8.32 -14.30 -9.01
CA ILE A 132 8.52 -13.35 -10.12
C ILE A 132 7.97 -11.96 -9.75
N LEU A 133 6.76 -11.88 -9.21
CA LEU A 133 6.11 -10.61 -8.91
C LEU A 133 6.77 -9.90 -7.72
N SER A 134 7.19 -10.64 -6.69
CA SER A 134 7.65 -10.10 -5.41
C SER A 134 9.15 -9.87 -5.33
N ASN A 135 9.98 -10.74 -5.92
CA ASN A 135 11.42 -10.74 -5.65
C ASN A 135 12.29 -10.24 -6.82
N ARG A 136 11.75 -10.08 -8.03
CA ARG A 136 12.49 -9.47 -9.15
C ARG A 136 12.43 -7.94 -9.08
N ILE A 137 13.60 -7.32 -8.97
CA ILE A 137 13.80 -5.90 -8.65
C ILE A 137 13.84 -5.05 -9.91
N GLY A 138 12.78 -4.24 -10.11
CA GLY A 138 12.86 -2.85 -10.58
C GLY A 138 13.52 -2.51 -11.92
N THR A 139 13.96 -3.48 -12.73
CA THR A 139 14.43 -3.20 -14.09
C THR A 139 13.25 -3.14 -15.07
N GLU A 140 13.39 -2.41 -16.18
CA GLU A 140 12.39 -2.37 -17.25
C GLU A 140 12.13 -3.77 -17.83
N GLN A 141 13.15 -4.62 -17.85
CA GLN A 141 13.04 -6.03 -18.22
C GLN A 141 12.15 -6.82 -17.25
N ASP A 142 12.30 -6.61 -15.94
CA ASP A 142 11.44 -7.27 -14.95
C ASP A 142 10.00 -6.77 -15.02
N ALA A 143 9.77 -5.48 -15.28
CA ALA A 143 8.42 -4.96 -15.49
C ALA A 143 7.74 -5.61 -16.71
N THR A 144 8.48 -5.76 -17.81
CA THR A 144 8.01 -6.43 -19.03
C THR A 144 7.68 -7.90 -18.77
N LEU A 145 8.54 -8.60 -18.03
CA LEU A 145 8.30 -9.99 -17.65
C LEU A 145 7.06 -10.12 -16.77
N LYS A 146 6.92 -9.29 -15.73
CA LYS A 146 5.76 -9.30 -14.84
C LYS A 146 4.46 -9.11 -15.62
N GLN A 147 4.44 -8.16 -16.55
CA GLN A 147 3.29 -7.93 -17.43
C GLN A 147 2.97 -9.15 -18.30
N ALA A 148 3.97 -9.73 -18.97
CA ALA A 148 3.79 -10.90 -19.82
C ALA A 148 3.31 -12.14 -19.03
N VAL A 149 3.74 -12.30 -17.78
CA VAL A 149 3.24 -13.34 -16.87
C VAL A 149 1.78 -13.11 -16.54
N LEU A 150 1.40 -11.89 -16.15
CA LEU A 150 0.01 -11.53 -15.83
C LEU A 150 -0.93 -11.77 -17.01
N GLU A 151 -0.53 -11.39 -18.23
CA GLU A 151 -1.30 -11.63 -19.45
C GLU A 151 -1.49 -13.13 -19.71
N ARG A 152 -0.43 -13.93 -19.55
CA ARG A 152 -0.49 -15.37 -19.80
C ARG A 152 -1.40 -16.09 -18.81
N ILE A 153 -1.36 -15.73 -17.53
CA ILE A 153 -2.19 -16.36 -16.50
C ILE A 153 -3.63 -15.84 -16.48
N SER A 154 -3.91 -14.69 -17.11
CA SER A 154 -5.26 -14.11 -17.19
C SER A 154 -6.29 -15.02 -17.88
N GLY A 155 -5.84 -15.89 -18.79
CA GLY A 155 -6.69 -16.88 -19.45
C GLY A 155 -6.95 -18.15 -18.63
N TYR A 156 -6.31 -18.29 -17.46
CA TYR A 156 -6.40 -19.52 -16.67
C TYR A 156 -7.48 -19.41 -15.58
N LYS A 157 -8.52 -20.25 -15.67
CA LYS A 157 -9.72 -20.19 -14.82
C LYS A 157 -9.45 -20.10 -13.31
N LYS A 158 -8.40 -20.78 -12.80
CA LYS A 158 -8.01 -20.75 -11.37
C LYS A 158 -7.36 -19.41 -10.95
N TYR A 159 -7.00 -18.54 -11.89
CA TYR A 159 -6.29 -17.26 -11.66
C TYR A 159 -7.08 -16.03 -12.15
N ASN A 160 -8.29 -16.23 -12.68
CA ASN A 160 -9.24 -15.14 -12.93
C ASN A 160 -9.49 -14.38 -11.62
N GLY A 161 -9.28 -13.06 -11.61
CA GLY A 161 -9.37 -12.23 -10.40
C GLY A 161 -8.02 -11.92 -9.73
N LEU A 162 -6.94 -12.67 -10.03
CA LEU A 162 -5.64 -12.42 -9.40
C LEU A 162 -5.06 -11.06 -9.81
N ASN A 163 -5.25 -10.67 -11.07
CA ASN A 163 -4.69 -9.43 -11.60
C ASN A 163 -5.37 -8.20 -10.95
N GLU A 164 -6.69 -8.26 -10.77
CA GLU A 164 -7.48 -7.23 -10.09
C GLU A 164 -7.09 -7.14 -8.61
N LEU A 165 -6.96 -8.28 -7.93
CA LEU A 165 -6.56 -8.32 -6.52
C LEU A 165 -5.13 -7.80 -6.30
N GLU A 166 -4.19 -8.15 -7.18
CA GLU A 166 -2.81 -7.66 -7.12
C GLU A 166 -2.73 -6.15 -7.42
N THR A 167 -3.52 -5.65 -8.38
CA THR A 167 -3.63 -4.22 -8.69
C THR A 167 -4.17 -3.45 -7.49
N GLU A 168 -5.24 -3.93 -6.89
CA GLU A 168 -5.84 -3.31 -5.71
C GLU A 168 -4.89 -3.36 -4.51
N ARG A 169 -4.15 -4.47 -4.30
CA ARG A 169 -3.13 -4.58 -3.25
C ARG A 169 -2.02 -3.54 -3.42
N GLN A 170 -1.56 -3.31 -4.65
CA GLN A 170 -0.58 -2.27 -4.93
C GLN A 170 -1.14 -0.87 -4.68
N ALA A 171 -2.40 -0.61 -5.05
CA ALA A 171 -3.06 0.65 -4.76
C ALA A 171 -3.21 0.91 -3.25
N LEU A 172 -3.57 -0.12 -2.47
CA LEU A 172 -3.62 -0.06 -1.01
C LEU A 172 -2.25 0.23 -0.39
N ARG A 173 -1.16 -0.37 -0.89
CA ARG A 173 0.21 -0.08 -0.43
C ARG A 173 0.62 1.37 -0.67
N LYS A 174 0.28 1.94 -1.83
CA LYS A 174 0.50 3.37 -2.13
C LYS A 174 -0.33 4.26 -1.20
N CYS A 175 -1.58 3.88 -0.93
CA CYS A 175 -2.44 4.58 0.02
C CYS A 175 -1.84 4.57 1.45
N LEU A 176 -1.30 3.43 1.88
CA LEU A 176 -0.63 3.28 3.17
C LEU A 176 0.61 4.17 3.28
N GLU A 177 1.44 4.20 2.23
CA GLU A 177 2.62 5.07 2.15
C GLU A 177 2.23 6.55 2.29
N ASN A 178 1.22 7.02 1.54
CA ASN A 178 0.71 8.39 1.66
C ASN A 178 0.21 8.70 3.08
N ALA A 179 -0.56 7.79 3.69
CA ALA A 179 -1.06 7.99 5.05
C ALA A 179 0.09 8.11 6.08
N HIS A 180 1.15 7.30 5.95
CA HIS A 180 2.34 7.42 6.79
C HIS A 180 3.14 8.71 6.55
N LEU A 181 3.29 9.15 5.30
CA LEU A 181 3.93 10.42 4.96
C LEU A 181 3.16 11.59 5.59
N THR A 182 1.83 11.59 5.45
CA THR A 182 0.95 12.60 6.04
C THR A 182 1.09 12.64 7.56
N ARG A 183 1.05 11.48 8.23
CA ARG A 183 1.26 11.40 9.68
C ARG A 183 2.61 11.99 10.08
N SER A 184 3.68 11.57 9.40
CA SER A 184 5.05 11.99 9.73
C SER A 184 5.26 13.49 9.53
N TYR A 185 4.67 14.06 8.48
CA TYR A 185 4.70 15.48 8.23
C TYR A 185 3.97 16.27 9.33
N LEU A 186 2.75 15.85 9.69
CA LEU A 186 2.01 16.51 10.77
C LEU A 186 2.77 16.44 12.09
N THR A 187 3.34 15.28 12.44
CA THR A 187 4.14 15.12 13.68
C THR A 187 5.36 16.03 13.72
N SER A 188 6.06 16.18 12.59
CA SER A 188 7.29 17.00 12.49
C SER A 188 7.01 18.50 12.30
N LEU A 189 5.75 18.89 12.08
CA LEU A 189 5.38 20.26 11.82
C LEU A 189 5.68 21.16 13.04
N PRO A 190 6.37 22.30 12.85
CA PRO A 190 6.58 23.26 13.92
C PRO A 190 5.24 23.88 14.35
N LEU A 191 5.02 23.95 15.66
CA LEU A 191 3.82 24.56 16.26
C LEU A 191 3.86 26.10 16.28
N ASN A 192 4.89 26.70 15.68
CA ASN A 192 5.10 28.14 15.57
C ASN A 192 5.76 28.47 14.23
N GLY A 193 5.43 29.63 13.66
CA GLY A 193 6.19 30.19 12.53
C GLY A 193 5.91 29.60 11.14
N ILE A 194 4.70 29.09 10.88
CA ILE A 194 4.25 28.86 9.49
C ILE A 194 4.05 30.23 8.84
N LYS A 195 5.11 30.73 8.18
CA LYS A 195 5.14 32.06 7.55
C LYS A 195 4.38 32.10 6.22
N ASN A 196 4.25 30.96 5.54
CA ASN A 196 3.52 30.84 4.28
C ASN A 196 2.54 29.68 4.32
N PHE A 197 1.26 30.01 4.53
CA PHE A 197 0.16 29.04 4.53
C PHE A 197 -0.02 28.36 3.16
N GLN A 198 0.29 29.05 2.06
CA GLN A 198 0.16 28.49 0.71
C GLN A 198 1.20 27.39 0.47
N ASP A 199 2.46 27.62 0.84
CA ASP A 199 3.52 26.59 0.72
C ASP A 199 3.23 25.40 1.62
N PHE A 200 2.71 25.66 2.82
CA PHE A 200 2.27 24.64 3.77
C PHE A 200 1.13 23.79 3.18
N SER A 201 0.09 24.43 2.63
CA SER A 201 -1.04 23.75 1.99
C SER A 201 -0.60 22.95 0.78
N ASN A 202 0.29 23.49 -0.06
CA ASN A 202 0.80 22.81 -1.24
C ASN A 202 1.63 21.58 -0.84
N THR A 203 2.44 21.68 0.20
CA THR A 203 3.25 20.54 0.69
C THR A 203 2.37 19.42 1.22
N LEU A 204 1.35 19.74 2.03
CA LEU A 204 0.44 18.73 2.58
C LEU A 204 -0.41 18.04 1.49
N ASN A 205 -0.84 18.78 0.47
CA ASN A 205 -1.68 18.26 -0.61
C ASN A 205 -0.91 17.44 -1.66
N ASN A 206 0.41 17.63 -1.79
CA ASN A 206 1.26 16.93 -2.75
C ASN A 206 1.95 15.68 -2.18
N MET A 207 1.66 15.31 -0.92
CA MET A 207 2.04 14.04 -0.30
C MET A 207 1.05 12.94 -0.64
#